data_AF-A0A1E4RXF0-F1
#
_entry.id   AF-A0A1E4RXF0-F1
#
_cell.length_a   1.000
_cell.length_b   1.000
_cell.length_c   1.000
_cell.angle_alpha   90.00
_cell.angle_beta   90.00
_cell.angle_gamma   90.00
#
_symmetry.space_group_name_H-M   'P 1'
#
loop_
_entity.id
_entity.type
_entity.pdbx_description
1 polymer ?
#
loop_
_entity_poly.entity_id
_entity_poly.type
_entity_poly.pdbx_seq_one_letter_code
_entity_poly.pdbx_strand_id
1 'polypeptide(L)'
;MFRHVVRKSMAGVRNQSTVSKAKDAVSDKVEQLTGLFNKTVYWTKVTGELAKQVYLKEKLSPPSVAEIQSVYQTLYTQGVHYAQRPLEFVNVLSKSLDKNTLINGGAYLVQFAGLFALGEAIGRRKLIGYPSFQSHH
;
A
#
# COMPACT_ATOMS: atom_id res chain seq x y z
N MET A 1 -22.80 13.95 -69.28
CA MET A 1 -23.19 14.50 -67.97
C MET A 1 -23.21 13.46 -66.83
N PHE A 2 -23.58 12.20 -67.07
CA PHE A 2 -23.69 11.14 -66.04
C PHE A 2 -22.39 10.75 -65.30
N ARG A 3 -21.21 10.83 -65.95
CA ARG A 3 -19.95 10.36 -65.32
C ARG A 3 -19.40 11.28 -64.22
N HIS A 4 -19.90 12.51 -64.10
CA HIS A 4 -19.43 13.47 -63.10
C HIS A 4 -20.21 13.38 -61.77
N VAL A 5 -21.48 12.99 -61.83
CA VAL A 5 -22.34 12.84 -60.65
C VAL A 5 -21.92 11.63 -59.80
N VAL A 6 -21.56 10.51 -60.46
CA VAL A 6 -21.11 9.27 -59.80
C VAL A 6 -19.81 9.45 -59.01
N ARG A 7 -18.87 10.30 -59.48
CA ARG A 7 -17.61 10.54 -58.74
C ARG A 7 -17.83 11.34 -57.46
N LYS A 8 -18.78 12.27 -57.45
CA LYS A 8 -19.10 13.07 -56.24
C LYS A 8 -19.81 12.25 -55.17
N SER A 9 -20.69 11.32 -55.55
CA SER A 9 -21.34 10.42 -54.56
C SER A 9 -20.34 9.43 -53.95
N MET A 10 -19.43 8.86 -54.76
CA MET A 10 -18.40 7.95 -54.24
C MET A 10 -17.37 8.65 -53.33
N ALA A 11 -17.03 9.92 -53.58
CA ALA A 11 -16.16 10.70 -52.70
C ALA A 11 -16.82 11.00 -51.34
N GLY A 12 -18.12 11.31 -51.33
CA GLY A 12 -18.90 11.50 -50.09
C GLY A 12 -19.02 10.22 -49.26
N VAL A 13 -19.26 9.08 -49.91
CA VAL A 13 -19.35 7.76 -49.26
C VAL A 13 -17.99 7.31 -48.69
N ARG A 14 -16.88 7.63 -49.37
CA ARG A 14 -15.52 7.36 -48.87
C ARG A 14 -15.17 8.21 -47.64
N ASN A 15 -15.54 9.50 -47.62
CA ASN A 15 -15.35 10.34 -46.43
C ASN A 15 -16.25 9.90 -45.26
N GLN A 16 -17.49 9.49 -45.53
CA GLN A 16 -18.40 8.99 -44.50
C GLN A 16 -17.92 7.68 -43.89
N SER A 17 -17.30 6.78 -44.68
CA SER A 17 -16.73 5.53 -44.20
C SER A 17 -15.40 5.68 -43.47
N THR A 18 -14.59 6.71 -43.76
CA THR A 18 -13.40 7.03 -42.96
C THR A 18 -13.78 7.67 -41.62
N VAL A 19 -14.79 8.54 -41.61
CA VAL A 19 -15.32 9.14 -40.36
C VAL A 19 -16.02 8.09 -39.50
N SER A 20 -16.76 7.14 -40.09
CA SER A 20 -17.35 6.03 -39.33
C SER A 20 -16.26 5.12 -38.75
N LYS A 21 -15.25 4.72 -39.54
CA LYS A 21 -14.13 3.92 -39.03
C LYS A 21 -13.34 4.60 -37.91
N ALA A 22 -13.17 5.93 -37.99
CA ALA A 22 -12.53 6.69 -36.92
C ALA A 22 -13.41 6.76 -35.66
N LYS A 23 -14.73 6.90 -35.80
CA LYS A 23 -15.68 6.81 -34.68
C LYS A 23 -15.70 5.42 -34.05
N ASP A 24 -15.67 4.37 -34.86
CA ASP A 24 -15.65 2.98 -34.40
C ASP A 24 -14.34 2.68 -33.66
N ALA A 25 -13.18 3.10 -34.20
CA ALA A 25 -11.89 2.92 -33.52
C ALA A 25 -11.77 3.71 -32.19
N VAL A 26 -12.38 4.89 -32.10
CA VAL A 26 -12.48 5.65 -30.84
C VAL A 26 -13.45 4.97 -29.86
N SER A 27 -14.58 4.47 -30.35
CA SER A 27 -15.55 3.71 -29.54
C SER A 27 -14.93 2.45 -28.96
N ASP A 28 -14.19 1.67 -29.76
CA ASP A 28 -13.50 0.45 -29.33
C ASP A 28 -12.44 0.75 -28.25
N LYS A 29 -11.68 1.85 -28.40
CA LYS A 29 -10.70 2.29 -27.40
C LYS A 29 -11.37 2.71 -26.09
N VAL A 30 -12.48 3.44 -26.18
CA VAL A 30 -13.28 3.84 -25.01
C VAL A 30 -13.89 2.63 -24.32
N GLU A 31 -14.35 1.63 -25.06
CA GLU A 31 -14.89 0.39 -24.52
C GLU A 31 -13.80 -0.46 -23.83
N GLN A 32 -12.61 -0.57 -24.43
CA GLN A 32 -11.44 -1.21 -23.81
C GLN A 32 -11.05 -0.52 -22.50
N LEU A 33 -10.97 0.82 -22.50
CA LEU A 33 -10.68 1.59 -21.29
C LEU A 33 -11.77 1.40 -20.23
N THR A 34 -13.04 1.45 -20.62
CA THR A 34 -14.18 1.23 -19.72
C THR A 34 -14.14 -0.17 -19.11
N GLY A 35 -13.80 -1.19 -19.90
CA GLY A 35 -13.58 -2.55 -19.43
C GLY A 35 -12.44 -2.65 -18.41
N LEU A 36 -11.31 -1.96 -18.65
CA LEU A 36 -10.18 -1.89 -17.71
C LEU A 36 -10.53 -1.13 -16.43
N PHE A 37 -11.28 -0.03 -16.51
CA PHE A 37 -11.74 0.71 -15.34
C PHE A 37 -12.68 -0.12 -14.49
N ASN A 38 -13.68 -0.78 -15.09
CA ASN A 38 -14.61 -1.65 -14.38
C ASN A 38 -13.88 -2.80 -13.67
N LYS A 39 -12.89 -3.41 -14.36
CA LYS A 39 -12.05 -4.45 -13.76
C LYS A 39 -11.21 -3.91 -12.61
N THR A 40 -10.55 -2.76 -12.79
CA THR A 40 -9.73 -2.12 -11.75
C THR A 40 -10.56 -1.79 -10.51
N VAL A 41 -11.72 -1.14 -10.70
CA VAL A 41 -12.63 -0.80 -9.60
C VAL A 41 -13.07 -2.05 -8.84
N TYR A 42 -13.40 -3.14 -9.53
CA TYR A 42 -13.74 -4.39 -8.89
C TYR A 42 -12.59 -4.95 -8.03
N TRP A 43 -11.38 -5.04 -8.60
CA TRP A 43 -10.22 -5.53 -7.85
C TRP A 43 -9.85 -4.63 -6.67
N THR A 44 -9.92 -3.30 -6.83
CA THR A 44 -9.70 -2.37 -5.71
C THR A 44 -10.70 -2.59 -4.58
N LYS A 45 -11.98 -2.85 -4.89
CA LYS A 45 -12.99 -3.16 -3.86
C LYS A 45 -12.69 -4.48 -3.16
N VAL A 46 -12.39 -5.54 -3.90
CA VAL A 46 -12.05 -6.85 -3.33
C VAL A 46 -10.80 -6.77 -2.46
N THR A 47 -9.75 -6.12 -2.96
CA THR A 47 -8.52 -5.88 -2.19
C THR A 47 -8.80 -5.04 -0.94
N GLY A 48 -9.69 -4.05 -1.01
CA GLY A 48 -10.12 -3.25 0.14
C GLY A 48 -10.83 -4.09 1.21
N GLU A 49 -11.79 -4.94 0.82
CA GLU A 49 -12.47 -5.83 1.75
C GLU A 49 -11.52 -6.87 2.35
N LEU A 50 -10.60 -7.41 1.55
CA LEU A 50 -9.57 -8.33 2.04
C LEU A 50 -8.65 -7.64 3.06
N ALA A 51 -8.19 -6.42 2.75
CA ALA A 51 -7.37 -5.62 3.66
C ALA A 51 -8.10 -5.35 4.99
N LYS A 52 -9.41 -5.07 4.95
CA LYS A 52 -10.25 -4.89 6.14
C LYS A 52 -10.34 -6.16 6.98
N GLN A 53 -10.51 -7.32 6.35
CA GLN A 53 -10.54 -8.60 7.06
C GLN A 53 -9.21 -8.89 7.74
N VAL A 54 -8.09 -8.67 7.05
CA VAL A 54 -6.75 -8.81 7.62
C VAL A 54 -6.54 -7.85 8.78
N TYR A 55 -6.93 -6.57 8.64
CA TYR A 55 -6.81 -5.57 9.70
C TYR A 55 -7.49 -5.99 11.00
N LEU A 56 -8.70 -6.54 10.90
CA LEU A 56 -9.46 -7.03 12.06
C LEU A 56 -8.92 -8.36 12.60
N LYS A 57 -8.57 -9.31 11.73
CA LYS A 57 -8.09 -10.64 12.15
C LYS A 57 -6.70 -10.58 12.78
N GLU A 58 -5.81 -9.77 12.22
CA GLU A 58 -4.44 -9.58 12.72
C GLU A 58 -4.35 -8.59 13.87
N LYS A 59 -5.49 -8.09 14.37
CA LYS A 59 -5.58 -7.12 15.47
C LYS A 59 -4.66 -5.90 15.24
N LEU A 60 -4.63 -5.39 14.00
CA LEU A 60 -3.89 -4.17 13.66
C LEU A 60 -4.58 -2.89 14.16
N SER A 61 -5.74 -3.04 14.82
CA SER A 61 -6.38 -1.96 15.57
C SER A 61 -5.51 -1.53 16.74
N PRO A 62 -5.41 -0.21 17.02
CA PRO A 62 -4.71 0.26 18.19
C PRO A 62 -5.32 -0.39 19.45
N PRO A 63 -4.49 -0.93 20.35
CA PRO A 63 -4.96 -1.61 21.55
C PRO A 63 -5.69 -0.64 22.48
N SER A 64 -6.55 -1.18 23.34
CA SER A 64 -7.22 -0.40 24.37
C SER A 64 -6.23 0.15 25.40
N VAL A 65 -6.59 1.26 26.06
CA VAL A 65 -5.74 1.86 27.11
C VAL A 65 -5.48 0.87 28.25
N ALA A 66 -6.45 0.02 28.58
CA ALA A 66 -6.30 -1.02 29.60
C ALA A 66 -5.25 -2.08 29.22
N GLU A 67 -5.18 -2.47 27.95
CA GLU A 67 -4.15 -3.40 27.45
C GLU A 67 -2.76 -2.75 27.46
N ILE A 68 -2.66 -1.46 27.13
CA ILE A 68 -1.40 -0.73 27.23
C ILE A 68 -0.93 -0.69 28.69
N GLN A 69 -1.85 -0.41 29.63
CA GLN A 69 -1.53 -0.38 31.06
C GLN A 69 -1.08 -1.76 31.57
N SER A 70 -1.73 -2.84 31.14
CA SER A 70 -1.37 -4.19 31.57
C SER A 70 0.01 -4.60 31.04
N VAL A 71 0.32 -4.27 29.78
CA VAL A 71 1.66 -4.49 29.20
C VAL A 71 2.72 -3.70 29.96
N TYR A 72 2.47 -2.42 30.26
CA TYR A 72 3.41 -1.60 31.02
C TYR A 72 3.67 -2.16 32.42
N GLN A 73 2.61 -2.54 33.14
CA GLN A 73 2.73 -3.14 34.47
C GLN A 73 3.51 -4.46 34.42
N THR A 74 3.26 -5.29 33.40
CA THR A 74 3.94 -6.57 33.19
C THR A 74 5.42 -6.35 32.90
N LEU A 75 5.76 -5.43 32.00
CA LEU A 75 7.15 -5.09 31.69
C LEU A 75 7.88 -4.51 32.91
N TYR A 76 7.23 -3.65 33.67
CA TYR A 76 7.81 -3.05 34.88
C TYR A 76 8.12 -4.12 35.93
N THR A 77 7.14 -4.97 36.25
CA THR A 77 7.30 -6.04 37.25
C THR A 77 8.36 -7.06 36.82
N GLN A 78 8.39 -7.46 35.55
CA GLN A 78 9.43 -8.33 35.01
C GLN A 78 10.81 -7.66 35.05
N GLY A 79 10.90 -6.39 34.67
CA GLY A 79 12.16 -5.63 34.68
C GLY A 79 12.76 -5.56 36.08
N VAL A 80 11.94 -5.23 37.08
CA VAL A 80 12.36 -5.22 38.50
C VAL A 80 12.75 -6.62 38.96
N HIS A 81 11.99 -7.65 38.60
CA HIS A 81 12.28 -9.04 38.96
C HIS A 81 13.66 -9.50 38.46
N TYR A 82 13.98 -9.23 37.19
CA TYR A 82 15.26 -9.59 36.61
C TYR A 82 16.41 -8.72 37.10
N ALA A 83 16.16 -7.45 37.39
CA ALA A 83 17.17 -6.55 37.97
C ALA A 83 17.61 -7.01 39.38
N GLN A 84 16.69 -7.57 40.17
CA GLN A 84 16.99 -8.11 41.49
C GLN A 84 17.68 -9.48 41.44
N ARG A 85 17.60 -10.21 40.32
CA ARG A 85 18.18 -11.56 40.16
C ARG A 85 18.99 -11.68 38.86
N PRO A 86 20.20 -11.09 38.79
CA PRO A 86 21.00 -11.05 37.57
C PRO A 86 21.43 -12.44 37.07
N LEU A 87 21.64 -13.41 37.98
CA LEU A 87 22.03 -14.78 37.60
C LEU A 87 20.90 -15.54 36.87
N GLU A 88 19.66 -15.32 37.27
CA GLU A 88 18.49 -15.92 36.60
C GLU A 88 18.31 -15.32 35.20
N PHE A 89 18.52 -14.00 35.07
CA PHE A 89 18.45 -13.32 33.78
C PHE A 89 19.47 -13.89 32.77
N VAL A 90 20.73 -14.08 33.17
CA VAL A 90 21.77 -14.65 32.30
C VAL A 90 21.42 -16.08 31.89
N ASN A 91 20.86 -16.88 32.80
CA ASN A 91 20.44 -18.25 32.51
C ASN A 91 19.22 -18.31 31.56
N VAL A 92 18.30 -17.36 31.68
CA VAL A 92 17.18 -17.22 30.73
C VAL A 92 17.70 -16.80 29.37
N LEU A 93 18.59 -15.80 29.32
CA LEU A 93 19.14 -15.29 28.06
C LEU A 93 19.96 -16.36 27.31
N SER A 94 20.79 -17.12 28.03
CA SER A 94 21.58 -18.21 27.44
C SER A 94 20.70 -19.34 26.89
N LYS A 95 19.58 -19.64 27.55
CA LYS A 95 18.58 -20.60 27.04
C LYS A 95 17.73 -20.04 25.89
N SER A 96 17.60 -18.72 25.80
CA SER A 96 16.80 -18.04 24.78
C SER A 96 17.55 -17.84 23.45
N LEU A 97 18.85 -18.13 23.41
CA LEU A 97 19.74 -18.04 22.24
C LEU A 97 19.50 -19.16 21.21
N ASP A 98 18.24 -19.39 20.86
CA ASP A 98 17.88 -20.19 19.69
C ASP A 98 17.92 -19.31 18.43
N LYS A 99 18.26 -19.91 17.28
CA LYS A 99 18.32 -19.21 15.99
C LYS A 99 16.97 -18.59 15.63
N ASN A 100 15.87 -19.27 15.96
CA ASN A 100 14.51 -18.78 15.69
C ASN A 100 14.19 -17.52 16.52
N THR A 101 14.57 -17.51 17.80
CA THR A 101 14.40 -16.34 18.67
C THR A 101 15.17 -15.14 18.16
N LEU A 102 16.40 -15.35 17.68
CA LEU A 102 17.23 -14.28 17.12
C LEU A 102 16.64 -13.71 15.83
N ILE A 103 16.15 -14.57 14.93
CA ILE A 103 15.50 -14.15 13.68
C ILE A 103 14.22 -13.35 13.98
N ASN A 104 13.37 -13.87 14.87
CA ASN A 104 12.14 -13.18 15.26
C ASN A 104 12.43 -11.85 15.97
N GLY A 105 13.41 -11.83 16.87
CA GLY A 105 13.86 -10.60 17.54
C GLY A 105 14.38 -9.57 16.55
N GLY A 106 15.18 -9.99 15.56
CA GLY A 106 15.63 -9.13 14.46
C GLY A 106 14.47 -8.61 13.62
N ALA A 107 13.50 -9.46 13.28
CA ALA A 107 12.29 -9.06 12.56
C ALA A 107 11.49 -8.00 13.32
N TYR A 108 11.33 -8.16 14.65
CA TYR A 108 10.66 -7.15 15.49
C TYR A 108 11.43 -5.84 15.55
N LEU A 109 12.77 -5.87 15.62
CA LEU A 109 13.59 -4.65 15.57
C LEU A 109 13.40 -3.91 14.25
N VAL A 110 13.42 -4.62 13.13
CA VAL A 110 13.15 -4.02 11.81
C VAL A 110 11.73 -3.45 11.75
N GLN A 111 10.74 -4.15 12.33
CA GLN A 111 9.37 -3.66 12.39
C GLN A 111 9.27 -2.38 13.23
N PHE A 112 9.90 -2.31 14.40
CA PHE A 112 9.90 -1.09 15.23
C PHE A 112 10.61 0.07 14.53
N ALA A 113 11.75 -0.19 13.86
CA ALA A 113 12.44 0.82 13.06
C ALA A 113 11.54 1.34 11.92
N GLY A 114 10.81 0.45 11.26
CA GLY A 114 9.83 0.80 10.23
C GLY A 114 8.67 1.64 10.78
N LEU A 115 8.08 1.25 11.91
CA LEU A 115 7.00 1.99 12.56
C LEU A 115 7.47 3.37 13.06
N PHE A 116 8.70 3.48 13.55
CA PHE A 116 9.30 4.75 13.94
C PHE A 116 9.43 5.69 12.73
N ALA A 117 9.99 5.21 11.62
CA ALA A 117 10.12 5.98 10.38
C ALA A 117 8.75 6.39 9.81
N LEU A 118 7.77 5.49 9.88
CA LEU A 118 6.38 5.77 9.48
C LEU A 118 5.76 6.87 10.35
N GLY A 119 5.96 6.82 11.68
CA GLY A 119 5.53 7.86 12.60
C GLY A 119 6.17 9.21 12.28
N GLU A 120 7.46 9.22 11.94
CA GLU A 120 8.17 10.43 11.54
C GLU A 120 7.63 11.00 10.20
N ALA A 121 7.31 10.13 9.24
CA ALA A 121 6.71 10.52 7.97
C ALA A 121 5.31 11.14 8.15
N ILE A 122 4.48 10.54 9.00
CA ILE A 122 3.15 11.06 9.35
C ILE A 122 3.27 12.38 10.11
N GLY A 123 4.17 12.45 11.11
CA GLY A 123 4.40 13.65 11.92
C GLY A 123 4.86 14.84 11.10
N ARG A 124 5.76 14.62 10.13
CA ARG A 124 6.24 15.66 9.20
C ARG A 124 5.30 15.91 8.01
N ARG A 125 4.29 15.05 7.81
CA ARG A 125 3.39 15.04 6.64
C ARG A 125 4.14 15.05 5.31
N LYS A 126 5.32 14.42 5.27
CA LYS A 126 6.22 14.36 4.11
C LYS A 126 6.78 12.96 3.98
N LEU A 127 6.61 12.36 2.79
CA LEU A 127 7.11 11.02 2.49
C LEU A 127 8.56 11.02 2.02
N ILE A 128 9.00 12.08 1.33
CA ILE A 128 10.33 12.16 0.70
C ILE A 128 10.85 13.60 0.82
N GLY A 129 12.01 13.78 1.46
CA GLY A 129 12.90 14.95 1.34
C GLY A 129 12.33 16.35 1.62
N TYR A 130 13.20 17.29 1.97
CA TYR A 130 12.86 18.72 1.79
C TYR A 130 13.09 19.06 0.32
N PRO A 131 12.19 19.82 -0.34
CA PRO A 131 12.51 20.36 -1.65
C PRO A 131 13.77 21.21 -1.48
N SER A 132 14.87 20.77 -2.09
CA SER A 132 16.07 21.59 -2.24
C SER A 132 15.67 22.77 -3.11
N PHE A 133 15.48 23.95 -2.50
CA PHE A 133 15.53 25.19 -3.26
C PHE A 133 16.98 25.34 -3.71
N GLN A 134 17.30 24.78 -4.87
CA GLN A 134 18.54 25.05 -5.59
C GLN A 134 18.49 26.54 -5.93
N SER A 135 19.00 27.39 -5.05
CA SER A 135 19.26 28.80 -5.32
C SER A 135 20.38 28.85 -6.36
N HIS A 136 19.98 28.96 -7.63
CA HIS A 136 20.88 29.32 -8.71
C HIS A 136 21.52 30.68 -8.36
N HIS A 137 22.81 30.64 -7.99
CA HIS A 137 23.72 31.77 -8.07
C HIS A 137 24.36 31.81 -9.45
#